data_AF-A0A448ZB72-F1
#
_entry.id   AF-A0A448ZB72-F1
#
_cell.length_a   1.000
_cell.length_b   1.000
_cell.length_c   1.000
_cell.angle_alpha   90.00
_cell.angle_beta   90.00
_cell.angle_gamma   90.00
#
_symmetry.space_group_name_H-M   'P 1'
#
loop_
_entity.id
_entity.type
_entity.pdbx_description
1 polymer ?
#
loop_
_entity_poly.entity_id
_entity_poly.type
_entity_poly.pdbx_seq_one_letter_code
_entity_poly.pdbx_strand_id
1 'polypeptide(L)'
;MTASDLFFPLVATSAASAVAGLVLLQTDMVSRKILDPDQLNTKRRSESRYSWKKSVDRAKLLMDYSLAGGQRILTDDPEIVMKHTEYISKEDELDSLIKKIVDRKDSESRFYALKIDKDPLDASEEFYLYIIKEQEQKNVKTLYQIPLVKFGLKLAQAFEDQLTTTALCFVADASSGKATSMLESLVTESKSGVAVVSEPLWMIQIARLAEASIVAKSKIQKLIFALCRLDAWSVRHKVGDAKTVMFTLPGQAVVGTLLPLVQSAFPEDRHVFAYDGCVESVKRGIYAERMYKHNKLIPDLKSIIQGMGKDPLRITTPLPSNSPLSHDASLGGRGGAMERAFSQVPVKQARIVEAWLSSIDAYFKLKNEETTNGYVPYCFKLGFLTSPVGDFEYGTDSYWSLNSFLQYVTGCQGRKVQEHVIDAAREWMKDYNSEQKAEDGSFETSVILSEHERKMIENCCFQHKQILIGNKTLQDTVLPKEHWTMKQASRNGCSCCGPDPYDQMEEEESDVMEEAKSNNAMTGNFGAGKPNMTIGMNANSSRQTGYVDATQVFAFDPTRFTT
;
A
#
# COMPACT_ATOMS: atom_id res chain seq x y z
N MET A 1 28.70 45.18 -41.19
CA MET A 1 27.66 44.77 -40.24
C MET A 1 26.36 45.39 -40.70
N THR A 2 25.51 44.58 -41.32
CA THR A 2 24.20 45.02 -41.78
C THR A 2 23.24 45.04 -40.58
N ALA A 3 22.18 45.85 -40.63
CA ALA A 3 21.20 45.95 -39.54
C ALA A 3 20.55 44.59 -39.18
N SER A 4 20.62 43.61 -40.07
CA SER A 4 20.24 42.21 -39.84
C SER A 4 21.10 41.49 -38.80
N ASP A 5 22.38 41.85 -38.67
CA ASP A 5 23.37 41.11 -37.87
C ASP A 5 23.22 41.42 -36.36
N LEU A 6 22.59 42.54 -36.01
CA LEU A 6 22.30 42.96 -34.64
C LEU A 6 20.88 42.59 -34.17
N PHE A 7 19.97 42.30 -35.10
CA PHE A 7 18.58 41.99 -34.78
C PHE A 7 18.43 40.58 -34.19
N PHE A 8 19.13 39.59 -34.76
CA PHE A 8 19.11 38.21 -34.27
C PHE A 8 19.63 38.06 -32.83
N PRO A 9 20.79 38.64 -32.45
CA PRO A 9 21.27 38.60 -31.07
C PRO A 9 20.30 39.25 -30.07
N LEU A 10 19.64 40.35 -30.45
CA LEU A 10 18.68 41.04 -29.59
C LEU A 10 17.42 40.21 -29.35
N VAL A 11 16.86 39.60 -30.41
CA VAL A 11 15.70 38.70 -30.31
C VAL A 11 16.04 37.42 -29.53
N ALA A 12 17.24 36.86 -29.74
CA ALA A 12 17.70 35.71 -28.97
C ALA A 12 17.87 36.04 -27.48
N THR A 13 18.40 37.22 -27.15
CA THR A 13 18.60 37.66 -25.76
C THR A 13 17.28 37.96 -25.06
N SER A 14 16.31 38.57 -25.74
CA SER A 14 14.98 38.82 -25.18
C SER A 14 14.21 37.52 -24.98
N ALA A 15 14.28 36.58 -25.93
CA ALA A 15 13.71 35.24 -25.78
C ALA A 15 14.35 34.46 -24.62
N ALA A 16 15.69 34.48 -24.52
CA ALA A 16 16.40 33.85 -23.41
C ALA A 16 16.02 34.45 -22.05
N SER A 17 15.87 35.78 -21.97
CA SER A 17 15.45 36.48 -20.75
C SER A 17 14.01 36.16 -20.37
N ALA A 18 13.10 36.06 -21.35
CA ALA A 18 11.72 35.66 -21.13
C ALA A 18 11.64 34.20 -20.65
N VAL A 19 12.41 33.29 -21.26
CA VAL A 19 12.51 31.89 -20.83
C VAL A 19 13.10 31.80 -19.43
N ALA A 20 14.16 32.54 -19.11
CA ALA A 20 14.75 32.58 -17.78
C ALA A 20 13.76 33.10 -16.73
N GLY A 21 13.00 34.15 -17.05
CA GLY A 21 11.92 34.68 -16.21
C GLY A 21 10.82 33.65 -15.96
N LEU A 22 10.38 32.93 -17.01
CA LEU A 22 9.41 31.85 -16.89
C LEU A 22 9.94 30.68 -16.05
N VAL A 23 11.20 30.28 -16.24
CA VAL A 23 11.86 29.24 -15.43
C VAL A 23 11.96 29.66 -13.96
N LEU A 24 12.27 30.93 -13.67
CA LEU A 24 12.31 31.46 -12.31
C LEU A 24 10.92 31.45 -11.66
N LEU A 25 9.87 31.87 -12.38
CA LEU A 25 8.48 31.78 -11.91
C LEU A 25 8.03 30.32 -11.72
N GLN A 26 8.62 29.39 -12.47
CA GLN A 26 8.37 27.96 -12.29
C GLN A 26 9.05 27.37 -11.06
N THR A 27 10.06 28.02 -10.47
CA THR A 27 10.71 27.51 -9.25
C THR A 27 9.76 27.48 -8.06
N ASP A 28 9.84 26.41 -7.25
CA ASP A 28 9.02 26.24 -6.05
C ASP A 28 9.20 27.39 -5.04
N MET A 29 10.41 27.91 -4.88
CA MET A 29 10.68 29.02 -3.96
C MET A 29 9.93 30.30 -4.33
N VAL A 30 9.86 30.62 -5.62
CA VAL A 30 9.13 31.78 -6.12
C VAL A 30 7.63 31.52 -6.08
N SER A 31 7.21 30.30 -6.44
CA SER A 31 5.81 29.88 -6.41
C SER A 31 5.21 29.97 -5.01
N ARG A 32 5.94 29.55 -3.97
CA ARG A 32 5.52 29.66 -2.56
C ARG A 32 5.35 31.09 -2.07
N LYS A 33 6.04 32.06 -2.70
CA LYS A 33 5.96 33.48 -2.33
C LYS A 33 4.84 34.22 -3.07
N ILE A 34 4.50 33.77 -4.27
CA ILE A 34 3.59 34.48 -5.18
C ILE A 34 2.19 33.86 -5.19
N LEU A 35 2.09 32.53 -5.20
CA LEU A 35 0.82 31.83 -5.29
C LEU A 35 0.17 31.73 -3.91
N ASP A 36 -1.15 31.88 -3.88
CA ASP A 36 -1.92 31.48 -2.70
C ASP A 36 -1.80 29.95 -2.48
N PRO A 37 -2.09 29.44 -1.26
CA PRO A 37 -1.96 28.02 -0.96
C PRO A 37 -2.72 27.09 -1.92
N ASP A 38 -3.90 27.49 -2.41
CA ASP A 38 -4.75 26.67 -3.26
C ASP A 38 -4.19 26.56 -4.69
N GLN A 39 -3.73 27.69 -5.24
CA GLN A 39 -3.02 27.75 -6.52
C GLN A 39 -1.71 26.97 -6.47
N LEU A 40 -0.95 27.11 -5.37
CA LEU A 40 0.28 26.36 -5.17
C LEU A 40 -0.01 24.85 -5.12
N ASN A 41 -1.03 24.42 -4.38
CA ASN A 41 -1.45 23.02 -4.31
C ASN A 41 -1.88 22.49 -5.69
N THR A 42 -2.64 23.28 -6.44
CA THR A 42 -3.06 22.92 -7.81
C THR A 42 -1.85 22.74 -8.73
N LYS A 43 -0.88 23.66 -8.68
CA LYS A 43 0.39 23.55 -9.42
C LYS A 43 1.18 22.29 -8.99
N ARG A 44 1.31 22.03 -7.70
CA ARG A 44 2.03 20.85 -7.19
C ARG A 44 1.39 19.54 -7.64
N ARG A 45 0.06 19.47 -7.65
CA ARG A 45 -0.67 18.30 -8.13
C ARG A 45 -0.48 18.08 -9.63
N SER A 46 -0.44 19.14 -10.44
CA SER A 46 -0.19 19.01 -11.88
C SER A 46 1.25 18.55 -12.17
N GLU A 47 2.24 19.10 -11.47
CA GLU A 47 3.64 18.65 -11.53
C GLU A 47 3.80 17.19 -11.09
N SER A 48 3.12 16.79 -10.01
CA SER A 48 3.13 15.42 -9.50
C SER A 48 2.49 14.46 -10.49
N ARG A 49 1.35 14.82 -11.08
CA ARG A 49 0.69 14.05 -12.15
C ARG A 49 1.60 13.86 -13.36
N TYR A 50 2.31 14.90 -13.77
CA TYR A 50 3.28 14.82 -14.88
C TYR A 50 4.47 13.91 -14.53
N SER A 51 5.09 14.12 -13.36
CA SER A 51 6.20 13.31 -12.88
C SER A 51 5.82 11.84 -12.77
N TRP A 52 4.62 11.54 -12.25
CA TRP A 52 4.10 10.18 -12.15
C TRP A 52 3.93 9.54 -13.52
N LYS A 53 3.23 10.23 -14.42
CA LYS A 53 3.01 9.74 -15.79
C LYS A 53 4.33 9.38 -16.44
N LYS A 54 5.32 10.28 -16.37
CA LYS A 54 6.66 10.04 -16.92
C LYS A 54 7.33 8.81 -16.32
N SER A 55 7.21 8.59 -15.00
CA SER A 55 7.79 7.41 -14.38
C SER A 55 7.04 6.13 -14.79
N VAL A 56 5.71 6.14 -14.88
CA VAL A 56 4.90 4.97 -15.34
C VAL A 56 5.27 4.63 -16.78
N ASP A 57 5.33 5.63 -17.64
CA ASP A 57 5.70 5.47 -19.05
C ASP A 57 7.14 4.92 -19.17
N ARG A 58 8.05 5.35 -18.29
CA ARG A 58 9.40 4.79 -18.20
C ARG A 58 9.41 3.32 -17.76
N ALA A 59 8.63 2.95 -16.74
CA ALA A 59 8.54 1.56 -16.30
C ALA A 59 7.93 0.64 -17.37
N LYS A 60 6.90 1.14 -18.09
CA LYS A 60 6.36 0.46 -19.28
C LYS A 60 7.43 0.25 -20.33
N LEU A 61 8.18 1.30 -20.68
CA LEU A 61 9.25 1.21 -21.67
C LEU A 61 10.35 0.21 -21.26
N LEU A 62 10.75 0.20 -19.99
CA LEU A 62 11.74 -0.76 -19.47
C LEU A 62 11.25 -2.21 -19.53
N MET A 63 9.95 -2.42 -19.30
CA MET A 63 9.32 -3.72 -19.42
C MET A 63 9.22 -4.17 -20.87
N ASP A 64 8.82 -3.28 -21.78
CA ASP A 64 8.78 -3.57 -23.21
C ASP A 64 10.18 -3.91 -23.73
N TYR A 65 11.18 -3.15 -23.29
CA TYR A 65 12.59 -3.45 -23.57
C TYR A 65 13.02 -4.83 -23.05
N SER A 66 12.56 -5.22 -21.85
CA SER A 66 12.90 -6.51 -21.25
C SER A 66 12.18 -7.67 -21.95
N LEU A 67 10.93 -7.46 -22.36
CA LEU A 67 10.16 -8.40 -23.17
C LEU A 67 10.76 -8.59 -24.58
N ALA A 68 11.43 -7.56 -25.11
CA ALA A 68 12.17 -7.63 -26.38
C ALA A 68 13.48 -8.43 -26.30
N GLY A 69 13.86 -8.95 -25.11
CA GLY A 69 15.10 -9.68 -24.89
C GLY A 69 16.23 -8.86 -24.26
N GLY A 70 15.95 -7.63 -23.82
CA GLY A 70 16.86 -6.79 -23.04
C GLY A 70 18.14 -6.37 -23.79
N GLN A 71 19.20 -6.06 -23.04
CA GLN A 71 20.50 -5.57 -23.58
C GLN A 71 21.17 -6.49 -24.60
N ARG A 72 20.82 -7.78 -24.63
CA ARG A 72 21.41 -8.75 -25.55
C ARG A 72 20.78 -8.70 -26.96
N ILE A 73 19.61 -8.06 -27.11
CA ILE A 73 18.90 -7.88 -28.37
C ILE A 73 18.71 -6.37 -28.57
N LEU A 74 19.83 -5.66 -28.74
CA LEU A 74 19.85 -4.26 -29.15
C LEU A 74 19.54 -4.18 -30.65
N THR A 75 18.29 -4.37 -30.99
CA THR A 75 17.72 -3.96 -32.27
C THR A 75 16.73 -2.84 -31.97
N ASP A 76 16.84 -1.71 -32.66
CA ASP A 76 16.07 -0.48 -32.45
C ASP A 76 14.57 -0.61 -32.79
N ASP A 77 14.03 -1.83 -32.84
CA ASP A 77 12.70 -2.10 -33.35
C ASP A 77 11.77 -2.68 -32.25
N PRO A 78 10.99 -1.83 -31.56
CA PRO A 78 9.97 -2.28 -30.60
C PRO A 78 8.88 -3.16 -31.23
N GLU A 79 8.81 -3.28 -32.56
CA GLU A 79 7.92 -4.23 -33.26
C GLU A 79 8.23 -5.71 -32.92
N ILE A 80 9.43 -6.03 -32.42
CA ILE A 80 9.83 -7.42 -32.14
C ILE A 80 8.97 -8.02 -31.01
N VAL A 81 8.60 -7.24 -29.99
CA VAL A 81 7.70 -7.71 -28.92
C VAL A 81 6.31 -8.01 -29.48
N MET A 82 5.81 -7.18 -30.40
CA MET A 82 4.50 -7.37 -31.02
C MET A 82 4.47 -8.61 -31.94
N LYS A 83 5.58 -8.95 -32.61
CA LYS A 83 5.68 -10.13 -33.49
C LYS A 83 5.57 -11.47 -32.75
N HIS A 84 5.74 -11.51 -31.43
CA HIS A 84 5.67 -12.73 -30.61
C HIS A 84 4.55 -12.69 -29.57
N THR A 85 3.65 -11.70 -29.66
CA THR A 85 2.49 -11.57 -28.78
C THR A 85 1.29 -12.29 -29.39
N GLU A 86 0.73 -13.25 -28.65
CA GLU A 86 -0.52 -13.91 -29.00
C GLU A 86 -1.71 -13.02 -28.57
N TYR A 87 -2.39 -12.46 -29.57
CA TYR A 87 -3.59 -11.65 -29.35
C TYR A 87 -4.83 -12.54 -29.20
N ILE A 88 -5.51 -12.46 -28.07
CA ILE A 88 -6.72 -13.23 -27.77
C ILE A 88 -7.90 -12.29 -27.57
N SER A 89 -8.76 -12.19 -28.58
CA SER A 89 -10.00 -11.40 -28.52
C SER A 89 -11.27 -12.24 -28.57
N LYS A 90 -11.21 -13.45 -29.15
CA LYS A 90 -12.37 -14.33 -29.30
C LYS A 90 -12.73 -14.97 -27.97
N GLU A 91 -14.03 -15.15 -27.76
CA GLU A 91 -14.56 -15.67 -26.51
C GLU A 91 -14.15 -17.12 -26.23
N ASP A 92 -14.16 -17.99 -27.24
CA ASP A 92 -13.78 -19.39 -27.09
C ASP A 92 -12.28 -19.54 -26.75
N GLU A 93 -11.43 -18.70 -27.33
CA GLU A 93 -9.99 -18.67 -27.07
C GLU A 93 -9.72 -18.16 -25.64
N LEU A 94 -10.48 -17.17 -25.20
CA LEU A 94 -10.43 -16.64 -23.84
C LEU A 94 -10.81 -17.70 -22.79
N ASP A 95 -11.92 -18.41 -23.02
CA ASP A 95 -12.40 -19.47 -22.15
C ASP A 95 -11.42 -20.65 -22.10
N SER A 96 -10.78 -20.96 -23.24
CA SER A 96 -9.71 -21.95 -23.33
C SER A 96 -8.48 -21.55 -22.51
N LEU A 97 -8.06 -20.28 -22.58
CA LEU A 97 -6.95 -19.78 -21.78
C LEU A 97 -7.28 -19.80 -20.28
N ILE A 98 -8.47 -19.36 -19.88
CA ILE A 98 -8.88 -19.38 -18.47
C ILE A 98 -8.87 -20.81 -17.94
N LYS A 99 -9.42 -21.78 -18.68
CA LYS A 99 -9.36 -23.20 -18.33
C LYS A 99 -7.93 -23.68 -18.11
N LYS A 100 -6.98 -23.27 -18.96
CA LYS A 100 -5.55 -23.61 -18.79
C LYS A 100 -4.96 -22.96 -17.53
N ILE A 101 -5.29 -21.71 -17.25
CA ILE A 101 -4.79 -20.99 -16.07
C ILE A 101 -5.24 -21.69 -14.79
N VAL A 102 -6.54 -22.01 -14.70
CA VAL A 102 -7.13 -22.57 -13.47
C VAL A 102 -7.02 -24.10 -13.38
N ASP A 103 -6.38 -24.75 -14.35
CA ASP A 103 -6.15 -26.19 -14.31
C ASP A 103 -5.11 -26.55 -13.25
N ARG A 104 -5.55 -27.23 -12.19
CA ARG A 104 -4.69 -27.71 -11.11
C ARG A 104 -3.66 -28.73 -11.57
N LYS A 105 -3.95 -29.47 -12.64
CA LYS A 105 -3.06 -30.49 -13.21
C LYS A 105 -1.88 -29.86 -13.95
N ASP A 106 -2.02 -28.61 -14.41
CA ASP A 106 -0.92 -27.87 -15.01
C ASP A 106 -0.05 -27.22 -13.92
N SER A 107 0.87 -28.00 -13.37
CA SER A 107 1.90 -27.51 -12.43
C SER A 107 3.11 -26.90 -13.14
N GLU A 108 3.23 -27.08 -14.45
CA GLU A 108 4.42 -26.70 -15.22
C GLU A 108 4.30 -25.31 -15.85
N SER A 109 3.07 -24.88 -16.15
CA SER A 109 2.80 -23.53 -16.66
C SER A 109 2.53 -22.55 -15.52
N ARG A 110 3.17 -21.38 -15.59
CA ARG A 110 2.92 -20.25 -14.69
C ARG A 110 2.52 -19.03 -15.48
N PHE A 111 1.57 -18.27 -14.95
CA PHE A 111 1.00 -17.11 -15.62
C PHE A 111 1.17 -15.87 -14.75
N TYR A 112 1.83 -14.84 -15.27
CA TYR A 112 2.06 -13.61 -14.52
C TYR A 112 1.44 -12.43 -15.23
N ALA A 113 0.67 -11.62 -14.51
CA ALA A 113 0.18 -10.35 -15.01
C ALA A 113 1.32 -9.33 -15.05
N LEU A 114 1.56 -8.72 -16.21
CA LEU A 114 2.66 -7.79 -16.40
C LEU A 114 2.21 -6.35 -16.38
N LYS A 115 1.40 -5.99 -17.39
CA LYS A 115 0.99 -4.60 -17.63
C LYS A 115 -0.39 -4.49 -18.23
N ILE A 116 -0.98 -3.32 -18.03
CA ILE A 116 -2.20 -2.86 -18.64
C ILE A 116 -1.87 -1.72 -19.60
N ASP A 117 -2.27 -1.86 -20.85
CA ASP A 117 -2.09 -0.81 -21.86
C ASP A 117 -3.25 -0.71 -22.84
N LYS A 118 -3.31 0.39 -23.59
CA LYS A 118 -4.15 0.47 -24.78
C LYS A 118 -3.37 -0.06 -25.98
N ASP A 119 -4.06 -0.74 -26.89
CA ASP A 119 -3.48 -1.07 -28.18
C ASP A 119 -3.58 0.15 -29.10
N PRO A 120 -2.46 0.71 -29.59
CA PRO A 120 -2.50 1.86 -30.49
C PRO A 120 -3.16 1.55 -31.85
N LEU A 121 -3.27 0.27 -32.22
CA LEU A 121 -3.89 -0.19 -33.47
C LEU A 121 -5.38 -0.52 -33.30
N ASP A 122 -5.89 -0.55 -32.06
CA ASP A 122 -7.29 -0.83 -31.78
C ASP A 122 -8.09 0.47 -31.59
N ALA A 123 -9.09 0.66 -32.44
CA ALA A 123 -10.00 1.81 -32.39
C ALA A 123 -11.02 1.72 -31.24
N SER A 124 -11.13 0.57 -30.56
CA SER A 124 -12.12 0.34 -29.50
C SER A 124 -11.87 1.14 -28.21
N GLU A 125 -10.69 1.78 -28.09
CA GLU A 125 -10.20 2.45 -26.86
C GLU A 125 -10.16 1.51 -25.64
N GLU A 126 -10.26 0.19 -25.85
CA GLU A 126 -10.23 -0.83 -24.80
C GLU A 126 -8.83 -0.97 -24.19
N PHE A 127 -8.81 -1.34 -22.91
CA PHE A 127 -7.56 -1.68 -22.21
C PHE A 127 -7.29 -3.17 -22.32
N TYR A 128 -6.03 -3.51 -22.60
CA TYR A 128 -5.53 -4.86 -22.70
C TYR A 128 -4.62 -5.19 -21.52
N LEU A 129 -4.75 -6.41 -21.02
CA LEU A 129 -3.83 -7.03 -20.07
C LEU A 129 -2.81 -7.86 -20.83
N TYR A 130 -1.54 -7.64 -20.50
CA TYR A 130 -0.43 -8.45 -20.97
C TYR A 130 -0.08 -9.49 -19.91
N ILE A 131 -0.16 -10.77 -20.30
CA ILE A 131 0.16 -11.91 -19.43
C ILE A 131 1.29 -12.70 -20.04
N ILE A 132 2.31 -13.03 -19.25
CA ILE A 132 3.34 -13.96 -19.67
C ILE A 132 3.05 -15.35 -19.12
N LYS A 133 3.10 -16.35 -20.00
CA LYS A 133 3.14 -17.76 -19.63
C LYS A 133 4.58 -18.23 -19.66
N GLU A 134 5.06 -18.75 -18.54
CA GLU A 134 6.35 -19.42 -18.43
C GLU A 134 6.17 -20.93 -18.28
N GLN A 135 6.90 -21.72 -19.07
CA GLN A 135 6.98 -23.17 -18.93
C GLN A 135 8.38 -23.57 -18.48
N GLU A 136 8.54 -23.94 -17.21
CA GLU A 136 9.87 -24.14 -16.58
C GLU A 136 10.74 -25.14 -17.33
N GLN A 137 10.18 -26.28 -17.74
CA GLN A 137 10.96 -27.35 -18.37
C GLN A 137 11.44 -27.02 -19.79
N LYS A 138 10.72 -26.16 -20.51
CA LYS A 138 11.00 -25.87 -21.92
C LYS A 138 11.72 -24.54 -22.12
N ASN A 139 11.84 -23.72 -21.06
CA ASN A 139 12.30 -22.33 -21.14
C ASN A 139 11.55 -21.52 -22.23
N VAL A 140 10.29 -21.87 -22.47
CA VAL A 140 9.42 -21.21 -23.44
C VAL A 140 8.60 -20.18 -22.69
N LYS A 141 8.61 -18.96 -23.22
CA LYS A 141 7.78 -17.85 -22.75
C LYS A 141 6.83 -17.44 -23.86
N THR A 142 5.54 -17.37 -23.54
CA THR A 142 4.51 -16.87 -24.45
C THR A 142 3.90 -15.63 -23.85
N LEU A 143 3.85 -14.54 -24.62
CA LEU A 143 3.22 -13.30 -24.22
C LEU A 143 1.81 -13.24 -24.82
N TYR A 144 0.81 -13.02 -23.98
CA TYR A 144 -0.58 -12.86 -24.37
C TYR A 144 -1.01 -11.41 -24.23
N GLN A 145 -1.77 -10.90 -25.19
CA GLN A 145 -2.49 -9.62 -25.10
C GLN A 145 -3.99 -9.89 -25.15
N ILE A 146 -4.71 -9.47 -24.10
CA ILE A 146 -6.09 -9.92 -23.84
C ILE A 146 -6.95 -8.76 -23.34
N PRO A 147 -8.21 -8.58 -23.78
CA PRO A 147 -9.12 -7.56 -23.26
C PRO A 147 -9.27 -7.60 -21.73
N LEU A 148 -8.83 -6.55 -21.03
CA LEU A 148 -8.69 -6.52 -19.57
C LEU A 148 -10.00 -6.83 -18.85
N VAL A 149 -11.07 -6.11 -19.20
CA VAL A 149 -12.35 -6.20 -18.47
C VAL A 149 -13.01 -7.55 -18.76
N LYS A 150 -13.09 -7.96 -20.03
CA LYS A 150 -13.72 -9.23 -20.41
C LYS A 150 -12.99 -10.42 -19.79
N PHE A 151 -11.66 -10.45 -19.89
CA PHE A 151 -10.82 -11.49 -19.30
C PHE A 151 -10.93 -11.51 -17.77
N GLY A 152 -10.71 -10.36 -17.12
CA GLY A 152 -10.63 -10.30 -15.67
C GLY A 152 -11.95 -10.65 -14.97
N LEU A 153 -13.11 -10.32 -15.57
CA LEU A 153 -14.41 -10.74 -15.03
C LEU A 153 -14.63 -12.26 -15.14
N LYS A 154 -14.29 -12.86 -16.29
CA LYS A 154 -14.40 -14.32 -16.46
C LYS A 154 -13.38 -15.07 -15.58
N LEU A 155 -12.16 -14.54 -15.44
CA LEU A 155 -11.15 -15.11 -14.56
C LEU A 155 -11.57 -15.01 -13.08
N ALA A 156 -12.17 -13.88 -12.66
CA ALA A 156 -12.73 -13.74 -11.33
C ALA A 156 -13.78 -14.83 -11.08
N GLN A 157 -14.74 -15.00 -11.99
CA GLN A 157 -15.78 -16.04 -11.87
C GLN A 157 -15.15 -17.44 -11.76
N ALA A 158 -14.18 -17.76 -12.62
CA ALA A 158 -13.51 -19.07 -12.58
C ALA A 158 -12.77 -19.33 -11.26
N PHE A 159 -12.22 -18.30 -10.63
CA PHE A 159 -11.62 -18.42 -9.30
C PHE A 159 -12.64 -18.46 -8.17
N GLU A 160 -13.78 -17.78 -8.29
CA GLU A 160 -14.89 -17.87 -7.32
C GLU A 160 -15.51 -19.26 -7.31
N ASP A 161 -15.63 -19.88 -8.49
CA ASP A 161 -16.11 -21.26 -8.64
C ASP A 161 -15.10 -22.30 -8.10
N GLN A 162 -13.84 -21.90 -7.89
CA GLN A 162 -12.80 -22.75 -7.33
C GLN A 162 -12.49 -22.42 -5.87
N LEU A 163 -12.74 -23.38 -4.98
CA LEU A 163 -12.25 -23.30 -3.60
C LEU A 163 -10.71 -23.33 -3.59
N THR A 164 -10.08 -22.17 -3.38
CA THR A 164 -8.63 -22.08 -3.17
C THR A 164 -8.31 -22.24 -1.69
N THR A 165 -7.30 -23.04 -1.37
CA THR A 165 -6.84 -23.27 0.02
C THR A 165 -5.81 -22.24 0.47
N THR A 166 -5.55 -21.22 -0.35
CA THR A 166 -4.50 -20.23 -0.13
C THR A 166 -5.11 -18.97 0.45
N ALA A 167 -4.67 -18.61 1.65
CA ALA A 167 -5.01 -17.34 2.28
C ALA A 167 -4.14 -16.22 1.70
N LEU A 168 -4.71 -15.02 1.56
CA LEU A 168 -3.97 -13.84 1.12
C LEU A 168 -3.70 -12.91 2.29
N CYS A 169 -2.55 -12.25 2.27
CA CYS A 169 -2.20 -11.22 3.23
C CYS A 169 -1.68 -9.98 2.49
N PHE A 170 -2.36 -8.85 2.60
CA PHE A 170 -2.00 -7.62 1.91
C PHE A 170 -1.28 -6.66 2.85
N VAL A 171 -0.10 -6.20 2.47
CA VAL A 171 0.70 -5.22 3.21
C VAL A 171 0.66 -3.88 2.50
N ALA A 172 -0.03 -2.93 3.09
CA ALA A 172 -0.04 -1.53 2.69
C ALA A 172 1.11 -0.79 3.38
N ASP A 173 2.05 -0.28 2.60
CA ASP A 173 3.28 0.37 3.09
C ASP A 173 3.19 1.90 3.02
N ALA A 174 3.05 2.55 4.19
CA ALA A 174 3.08 4.00 4.37
C ALA A 174 4.46 4.52 4.86
N SER A 175 5.54 3.79 4.58
CA SER A 175 6.92 4.08 5.02
C SER A 175 7.90 4.31 3.87
N SER A 176 7.39 4.73 2.71
CA SER A 176 8.20 4.95 1.51
C SER A 176 9.03 3.70 1.12
N GLY A 177 8.42 2.51 1.15
CA GLY A 177 9.01 1.26 0.69
C GLY A 177 9.86 0.52 1.74
N LYS A 178 10.05 1.09 2.94
CA LYS A 178 10.84 0.47 4.01
C LYS A 178 10.17 -0.82 4.49
N ALA A 179 8.86 -0.79 4.79
CA ALA A 179 8.11 -1.96 5.21
C ALA A 179 8.17 -3.06 4.16
N THR A 180 7.87 -2.74 2.89
CA THR A 180 7.86 -3.72 1.82
C THR A 180 9.19 -4.47 1.71
N SER A 181 10.30 -3.72 1.61
CA SER A 181 11.64 -4.32 1.47
C SER A 181 12.06 -5.16 2.69
N MET A 182 11.76 -4.69 3.89
CA MET A 182 12.10 -5.35 5.14
C MET A 182 11.25 -6.60 5.35
N LEU A 183 9.93 -6.49 5.21
CA LEU A 183 9.01 -7.58 5.51
C LEU A 183 9.09 -8.72 4.49
N GLU A 184 9.33 -8.43 3.21
CA GLU A 184 9.59 -9.45 2.18
C GLU A 184 10.79 -10.33 2.56
N SER A 185 11.90 -9.68 2.93
CA SER A 185 13.12 -10.37 3.33
C SER A 185 12.92 -11.13 4.65
N LEU A 186 12.27 -10.50 5.63
CA LEU A 186 11.95 -11.11 6.92
C LEU A 186 11.18 -12.42 6.77
N VAL A 187 10.08 -12.44 6.02
CA VAL A 187 9.25 -13.65 5.88
C VAL A 187 9.95 -14.74 5.07
N THR A 188 10.80 -14.36 4.13
CA THR A 188 11.57 -15.27 3.28
C THR A 188 12.71 -15.93 4.07
N GLU A 189 13.55 -15.12 4.73
CA GLU A 189 14.73 -15.59 5.46
C GLU A 189 14.37 -16.32 6.75
N SER A 190 13.25 -15.96 7.40
CA SER A 190 12.72 -16.70 8.55
C SER A 190 12.13 -18.07 8.19
N LYS A 191 12.02 -18.40 6.90
CA LYS A 191 11.40 -19.64 6.40
C LYS A 191 9.98 -19.85 6.94
N SER A 192 9.23 -18.76 7.09
CA SER A 192 7.85 -18.75 7.61
C SER A 192 6.85 -19.56 6.77
N GLY A 193 7.24 -20.05 5.58
CA GLY A 193 6.37 -20.75 4.65
C GLY A 193 5.41 -19.82 3.88
N VAL A 194 5.58 -18.51 4.00
CA VAL A 194 4.79 -17.50 3.29
C VAL A 194 5.46 -17.18 1.96
N ALA A 195 4.73 -17.31 0.86
CA ALA A 195 5.22 -16.84 -0.44
C ALA A 195 4.96 -15.34 -0.59
N VAL A 196 5.86 -14.60 -1.24
CA VAL A 196 5.72 -13.15 -1.42
C VAL A 196 5.51 -12.80 -2.90
N VAL A 197 4.53 -11.93 -3.16
CA VAL A 197 4.36 -11.21 -4.41
C VAL A 197 4.56 -9.73 -4.12
N SER A 198 5.70 -9.19 -4.56
CA SER A 198 6.11 -7.83 -4.20
C SER A 198 5.72 -6.83 -5.28
N GLU A 199 5.05 -5.74 -4.88
CA GLU A 199 4.80 -4.54 -5.68
C GLU A 199 4.42 -4.77 -7.16
N PRO A 200 3.37 -5.55 -7.46
CA PRO A 200 3.02 -5.86 -8.85
C PRO A 200 2.63 -4.59 -9.61
N LEU A 201 3.24 -4.39 -10.79
CA LEU A 201 3.07 -3.16 -11.56
C LEU A 201 1.62 -2.93 -12.02
N TRP A 202 0.89 -4.00 -12.30
CA TRP A 202 -0.52 -3.91 -12.69
C TRP A 202 -1.38 -3.27 -11.60
N MET A 203 -1.02 -3.38 -10.31
CA MET A 203 -1.75 -2.73 -9.22
C MET A 203 -1.67 -1.19 -9.31
N ILE A 204 -0.51 -0.65 -9.70
CA ILE A 204 -0.35 0.80 -9.97
C ILE A 204 -1.29 1.23 -11.09
N GLN A 205 -1.40 0.43 -12.14
CA GLN A 205 -2.21 0.74 -13.31
C GLN A 205 -3.71 0.63 -13.00
N ILE A 206 -4.13 -0.38 -12.23
CA ILE A 206 -5.49 -0.50 -11.71
C ILE A 206 -5.85 0.69 -10.81
N ALA A 207 -4.95 1.11 -9.92
CA ALA A 207 -5.18 2.28 -9.08
C ALA A 207 -5.43 3.55 -9.93
N ARG A 208 -4.71 3.72 -11.05
CA ARG A 208 -4.96 4.82 -11.99
C ARG A 208 -6.31 4.72 -12.68
N LEU A 209 -6.71 3.51 -13.12
CA LEU A 209 -8.02 3.31 -13.75
C LEU A 209 -9.16 3.63 -12.77
N ALA A 210 -8.97 3.31 -11.49
CA ALA A 210 -9.90 3.62 -10.41
C ALA A 210 -9.98 5.14 -10.15
N GLU A 211 -8.84 5.81 -9.93
CA GLU A 211 -8.80 7.27 -9.69
C GLU A 211 -9.39 8.06 -10.87
N ALA A 212 -9.06 7.67 -12.10
CA ALA A 212 -9.57 8.31 -13.30
C ALA A 212 -11.04 7.96 -13.59
N SER A 213 -11.66 7.07 -12.79
CA SER A 213 -13.04 6.59 -12.99
C SER A 213 -13.30 6.07 -14.40
N ILE A 214 -12.27 5.51 -15.05
CA ILE A 214 -12.34 4.96 -16.40
C ILE A 214 -13.10 3.63 -16.39
N VAL A 215 -12.92 2.85 -15.32
CA VAL A 215 -13.59 1.57 -15.11
C VAL A 215 -14.43 1.67 -13.84
N ALA A 216 -15.65 1.15 -13.88
CA ALA A 216 -16.56 1.14 -12.73
C ALA A 216 -15.92 0.44 -11.52
N LYS A 217 -16.14 0.97 -10.31
CA LYS A 217 -15.54 0.47 -9.07
C LYS A 217 -15.79 -1.04 -8.83
N SER A 218 -16.98 -1.53 -9.13
CA SER A 218 -17.32 -2.97 -9.01
C SER A 218 -16.48 -3.86 -9.94
N LYS A 219 -16.21 -3.37 -11.16
CA LYS A 219 -15.31 -4.06 -12.10
C LYS A 219 -13.86 -3.99 -11.61
N ILE A 220 -13.40 -2.85 -11.09
CA ILE A 220 -12.06 -2.72 -10.48
C ILE A 220 -11.86 -3.74 -9.36
N GLN A 221 -12.84 -3.91 -8.46
CA GLN A 221 -12.78 -4.91 -7.38
C GLN A 221 -12.63 -6.34 -7.94
N LYS A 222 -13.42 -6.72 -8.96
CA LYS A 222 -13.30 -8.02 -9.62
C LYS A 222 -11.95 -8.19 -10.35
N LEU A 223 -11.40 -7.12 -10.95
CA LEU A 223 -10.07 -7.15 -11.55
C LEU A 223 -8.98 -7.37 -10.51
N ILE A 224 -9.02 -6.65 -9.38
CA ILE A 224 -8.09 -6.86 -8.26
C ILE A 224 -8.19 -8.30 -7.76
N PHE A 225 -9.41 -8.81 -7.58
CA PHE A 225 -9.65 -10.19 -7.18
C PHE A 225 -8.99 -11.18 -8.14
N ALA A 226 -9.30 -11.08 -9.44
CA ALA A 226 -8.79 -11.98 -10.46
C ALA A 226 -7.26 -11.96 -10.56
N LEU A 227 -6.65 -10.77 -10.55
CA LEU A 227 -5.21 -10.62 -10.74
C LEU A 227 -4.41 -11.04 -9.50
N CYS A 228 -4.89 -10.74 -8.29
CA CYS A 228 -4.26 -11.27 -7.08
C CYS A 228 -4.34 -12.80 -7.04
N ARG A 229 -5.50 -13.38 -7.41
CA ARG A 229 -5.64 -14.84 -7.47
C ARG A 229 -4.75 -15.46 -8.56
N LEU A 230 -4.58 -14.81 -9.71
CA LEU A 230 -3.67 -15.23 -10.76
C LEU A 230 -2.21 -15.28 -10.27
N ASP A 231 -1.72 -14.19 -9.66
CA ASP A 231 -0.35 -14.13 -9.17
C ASP A 231 -0.12 -15.12 -8.00
N ALA A 232 -1.09 -15.23 -7.09
CA ALA A 232 -1.07 -16.21 -6.00
C ALA A 232 -1.04 -17.65 -6.54
N TRP A 233 -1.80 -17.93 -7.60
CA TRP A 233 -1.82 -19.23 -8.27
C TRP A 233 -0.45 -19.59 -8.85
N SER A 234 0.26 -18.62 -9.41
CA SER A 234 1.60 -18.83 -9.98
C SER A 234 2.68 -19.09 -8.95
N VAL A 235 2.51 -18.59 -7.72
CA VAL A 235 3.46 -18.84 -6.61
C VAL A 235 3.02 -19.95 -5.65
N ARG A 236 1.90 -20.64 -5.91
CA ARG A 236 1.32 -21.67 -5.02
C ARG A 236 2.30 -22.78 -4.61
N HIS A 237 3.27 -23.10 -5.46
CA HIS A 237 4.31 -24.10 -5.22
C HIS A 237 5.38 -23.65 -4.20
N LYS A 238 5.49 -22.34 -3.95
CA LYS A 238 6.42 -21.76 -2.96
C LYS A 238 5.81 -21.65 -1.58
N VAL A 239 4.49 -21.82 -1.49
CA VAL A 239 3.77 -21.69 -0.25
C VAL A 239 4.02 -22.95 0.58
N GLY A 240 4.59 -22.77 1.76
CA GLY A 240 4.83 -23.86 2.71
C GLY A 240 3.57 -24.19 3.52
N ASP A 241 3.77 -24.72 4.73
CA ASP A 241 2.69 -25.14 5.62
C ASP A 241 1.71 -24.02 5.98
N ALA A 242 2.17 -22.76 5.96
CA ALA A 242 1.36 -21.57 6.23
C ALA A 242 0.26 -21.31 5.20
N LYS A 243 0.32 -21.93 4.01
CA LYS A 243 -0.68 -21.78 2.93
C LYS A 243 -1.06 -20.32 2.64
N THR A 244 -0.11 -19.39 2.82
CA THR A 244 -0.33 -17.95 2.68
C THR A 244 0.53 -17.33 1.59
N VAL A 245 -0.08 -16.45 0.81
CA VAL A 245 0.63 -15.55 -0.11
C VAL A 245 0.51 -14.11 0.41
N MET A 246 1.66 -13.47 0.68
CA MET A 246 1.74 -12.07 1.07
C MET A 246 1.93 -11.19 -0.17
N PHE A 247 1.04 -10.23 -0.36
CA PHE A 247 1.15 -9.17 -1.37
C PHE A 247 1.62 -7.88 -0.71
N THR A 248 2.66 -7.26 -1.23
CA THR A 248 3.01 -5.88 -0.85
C THR A 248 2.43 -4.91 -1.87
N LEU A 249 1.72 -3.88 -1.40
CA LEU A 249 1.18 -2.86 -2.29
C LEU A 249 2.33 -2.01 -2.84
N PRO A 250 2.27 -1.63 -4.13
CA PRO A 250 3.39 -0.96 -4.78
C PRO A 250 3.51 0.50 -4.36
N GLY A 251 4.25 0.73 -3.29
CA GLY A 251 4.64 2.04 -2.82
C GLY A 251 3.56 2.84 -2.07
N GLN A 252 4.03 3.78 -1.25
CA GLN A 252 3.18 4.67 -0.44
C GLN A 252 2.23 5.54 -1.28
N ALA A 253 2.62 5.84 -2.51
CA ALA A 253 1.89 6.68 -3.45
C ALA A 253 0.47 6.23 -3.79
N VAL A 254 0.23 4.91 -3.76
CA VAL A 254 -1.02 4.30 -4.22
C VAL A 254 -1.82 3.69 -3.07
N VAL A 255 -1.25 3.63 -1.86
CA VAL A 255 -1.89 3.01 -0.69
C VAL A 255 -3.24 3.66 -0.40
N GLY A 256 -3.32 4.99 -0.48
CA GLY A 256 -4.58 5.73 -0.28
C GLY A 256 -5.72 5.24 -1.18
N THR A 257 -5.41 4.88 -2.42
CA THR A 257 -6.38 4.35 -3.39
C THR A 257 -6.58 2.84 -3.25
N LEU A 258 -5.50 2.07 -3.15
CA LEU A 258 -5.53 0.62 -3.23
C LEU A 258 -5.99 -0.06 -1.95
N LEU A 259 -5.63 0.43 -0.77
CA LEU A 259 -5.95 -0.24 0.48
C LEU A 259 -7.47 -0.45 0.64
N PRO A 260 -8.35 0.56 0.44
CA PRO A 260 -9.80 0.35 0.52
C PRO A 260 -10.33 -0.57 -0.60
N LEU A 261 -9.73 -0.54 -1.79
CA LEU A 261 -10.16 -1.39 -2.91
C LEU A 261 -9.81 -2.86 -2.67
N VAL A 262 -8.62 -3.12 -2.12
CA VAL A 262 -8.14 -4.47 -1.78
C VAL A 262 -8.94 -5.06 -0.64
N GLN A 263 -9.16 -4.31 0.46
CA GLN A 263 -10.03 -4.75 1.55
C GLN A 263 -11.44 -5.06 1.05
N SER A 264 -11.99 -4.23 0.16
CA SER A 264 -13.30 -4.49 -0.40
C SER A 264 -13.35 -5.67 -1.37
N ALA A 265 -12.24 -5.99 -2.06
CA ALA A 265 -12.16 -7.15 -2.96
C ALA A 265 -11.90 -8.45 -2.19
N PHE A 266 -11.30 -8.36 -1.00
CA PHE A 266 -10.91 -9.48 -0.16
C PHE A 266 -11.29 -9.24 1.30
N PRO A 267 -12.57 -9.10 1.64
CA PRO A 267 -12.99 -8.75 3.00
C PRO A 267 -12.57 -9.81 4.04
N GLU A 268 -12.48 -11.08 3.66
CA GLU A 268 -12.14 -12.18 4.59
C GLU A 268 -10.62 -12.45 4.69
N ASP A 269 -9.79 -11.80 3.88
CA ASP A 269 -8.34 -12.00 3.90
C ASP A 269 -7.63 -10.99 4.83
N ARG A 270 -6.35 -11.24 5.09
CA ARG A 270 -5.59 -10.46 6.08
C ARG A 270 -5.02 -9.19 5.49
N HIS A 271 -5.09 -8.09 6.25
CA HIS A 271 -4.62 -6.78 5.83
C HIS A 271 -3.71 -6.19 6.89
N VAL A 272 -2.53 -5.73 6.48
CA VAL A 272 -1.54 -5.06 7.31
C VAL A 272 -1.38 -3.63 6.81
N PHE A 273 -1.51 -2.65 7.70
CA PHE A 273 -1.12 -1.28 7.44
C PHE A 273 0.19 -0.99 8.17
N ALA A 274 1.29 -1.03 7.44
CA ALA A 274 2.62 -0.78 7.97
C ALA A 274 3.01 0.69 7.76
N TYR A 275 3.48 1.36 8.80
CA TYR A 275 3.88 2.76 8.70
C TYR A 275 5.15 3.07 9.51
N ASP A 276 5.83 4.14 9.12
CA ASP A 276 6.87 4.80 9.92
C ASP A 276 6.46 6.25 10.20
N GLY A 277 7.21 6.95 11.04
CA GLY A 277 7.02 8.38 11.23
C GLY A 277 7.16 9.15 9.92
N CYS A 278 6.29 10.13 9.65
CA CYS A 278 6.28 10.87 8.38
C CYS A 278 7.64 11.50 8.04
N VAL A 279 8.37 12.01 9.04
CA VAL A 279 9.73 12.54 8.86
C VAL A 279 10.68 11.45 8.34
N GLU A 280 10.61 10.24 8.88
CA GLU A 280 11.45 9.11 8.47
C GLU A 280 11.05 8.62 7.07
N SER A 281 9.75 8.55 6.76
CA SER A 281 9.26 8.28 5.41
C SER A 281 9.77 9.34 4.40
N VAL A 282 9.78 10.62 4.77
CA VAL A 282 10.32 11.70 3.93
C VAL A 282 11.82 11.54 3.69
N LYS A 283 12.62 11.29 4.73
CA LYS A 283 14.06 11.03 4.57
C LYS A 283 14.30 9.83 3.65
N ARG A 284 13.61 8.71 3.89
CA ARG A 284 13.71 7.48 3.10
C ARG A 284 13.33 7.73 1.65
N GLY A 285 12.24 8.45 1.41
CA GLY A 285 11.78 8.75 0.07
C GLY A 285 12.75 9.63 -0.71
N ILE A 286 13.32 10.66 -0.09
CA ILE A 286 14.33 11.51 -0.72
C ILE A 286 15.59 10.69 -1.04
N TYR A 287 16.03 9.83 -0.12
CA TYR A 287 17.19 8.97 -0.34
C TYR A 287 16.98 8.02 -1.51
N ALA A 288 15.84 7.33 -1.54
CA ALA A 288 15.57 6.36 -2.58
C ALA A 288 15.45 7.02 -3.96
N GLU A 289 14.88 8.23 -4.05
CA GLU A 289 14.92 9.02 -5.29
C GLU A 289 16.35 9.33 -5.75
N ARG A 290 17.27 9.64 -4.84
CA ARG A 290 18.68 9.90 -5.18
C ARG A 290 19.36 8.63 -5.66
N MET A 291 19.20 7.53 -4.93
CA MET A 291 19.80 6.24 -5.30
C MET A 291 19.35 5.79 -6.69
N TYR A 292 18.08 6.00 -7.04
CA TYR A 292 17.63 5.70 -8.39
C TYR A 292 18.20 6.64 -9.47
N LYS A 293 18.29 7.95 -9.20
CA LYS A 293 18.88 8.89 -10.17
C LYS A 293 20.33 8.54 -10.51
N HIS A 294 21.07 8.00 -9.53
CA HIS A 294 22.44 7.52 -9.72
C HIS A 294 22.50 6.14 -10.37
N ASN A 295 21.60 5.23 -10.00
CA ASN A 295 21.56 3.88 -10.53
C ASN A 295 20.69 3.81 -11.80
N LYS A 296 21.29 4.07 -12.97
CA LYS A 296 20.72 3.74 -14.30
C LYS A 296 20.70 2.21 -14.54
N LEU A 297 20.13 1.44 -13.64
CA LEU A 297 20.00 0.00 -13.84
C LEU A 297 18.78 -0.27 -14.72
N ILE A 298 19.01 -0.91 -15.86
CA ILE A 298 17.95 -1.57 -16.62
C ILE A 298 17.61 -2.85 -15.83
N PRO A 299 16.41 -2.96 -15.23
CA PRO A 299 16.06 -4.16 -14.48
C PRO A 299 15.92 -5.36 -15.43
N ASP A 300 16.35 -6.54 -14.98
CA ASP A 300 16.08 -7.81 -15.65
C ASP A 300 14.56 -8.10 -15.63
N LEU A 301 14.05 -8.85 -16.60
CA LEU A 301 12.64 -9.22 -16.71
C LEU A 301 12.16 -9.94 -15.43
N LYS A 302 13.00 -10.78 -14.82
CA LYS A 302 12.69 -11.41 -13.52
C LYS A 302 12.49 -10.36 -12.44
N SER A 303 13.33 -9.33 -12.41
CA SER A 303 13.17 -8.18 -11.52
C SER A 303 11.98 -7.30 -11.90
N ILE A 304 11.48 -7.30 -13.12
CA ILE A 304 10.25 -6.57 -13.47
C ILE A 304 9.00 -7.37 -13.04
N ILE A 305 9.00 -8.68 -13.30
CA ILE A 305 7.93 -9.63 -12.93
C ILE A 305 7.77 -9.72 -11.41
N GLN A 306 8.88 -9.76 -10.67
CA GLN A 306 8.86 -9.78 -9.20
C GLN A 306 8.66 -8.38 -8.60
N GLY A 307 8.25 -7.40 -9.40
CA GLY A 307 8.07 -6.04 -8.92
C GLY A 307 9.31 -5.52 -8.21
N MET A 308 10.51 -5.71 -8.77
CA MET A 308 11.84 -5.30 -8.30
C MET A 308 12.55 -4.29 -9.23
N GLY A 309 11.87 -3.68 -10.20
CA GLY A 309 12.41 -2.51 -10.90
C GLY A 309 12.49 -1.37 -9.90
N LYS A 310 13.67 -1.11 -9.30
CA LYS A 310 13.98 -0.12 -8.23
C LYS A 310 13.58 1.34 -8.55
N ASP A 311 12.39 1.58 -9.08
CA ASP A 311 11.93 2.81 -9.69
C ASP A 311 11.23 3.72 -8.65
N PRO A 312 11.51 5.03 -8.63
CA PRO A 312 10.87 6.04 -7.77
C PRO A 312 9.36 6.20 -8.00
N LEU A 313 8.76 5.50 -8.99
CA LEU A 313 7.32 5.17 -8.96
C LEU A 313 6.88 4.62 -7.60
N ARG A 314 7.75 3.91 -6.89
CA ARG A 314 7.38 3.18 -5.68
C ARG A 314 7.40 4.02 -4.41
N ILE A 315 7.93 5.24 -4.43
CA ILE A 315 8.40 5.84 -3.18
C ILE A 315 7.86 7.23 -2.89
N THR A 316 7.63 8.08 -3.90
CA THR A 316 7.54 9.53 -3.62
C THR A 316 6.50 10.32 -4.38
N THR A 317 5.67 9.67 -5.20
CA THR A 317 4.78 10.41 -6.09
C THR A 317 3.35 9.97 -5.88
N PRO A 318 2.54 10.68 -5.08
CA PRO A 318 1.15 10.29 -4.88
C PRO A 318 0.46 10.14 -6.24
N LEU A 319 -0.41 9.14 -6.37
CA LEU A 319 -1.42 9.21 -7.42
C LEU A 319 -2.13 10.56 -7.26
N PRO A 320 -2.45 11.26 -8.35
CA PRO A 320 -3.29 12.43 -8.26
C PRO A 320 -4.65 11.98 -7.72
N SER A 321 -4.80 11.97 -6.39
CA SER A 321 -6.05 11.65 -5.73
C SER A 321 -7.04 12.72 -6.14
N ASN A 322 -8.12 12.29 -6.79
CA ASN A 322 -9.24 13.19 -7.08
C ASN A 322 -10.04 13.51 -5.81
N SER A 323 -9.81 12.75 -4.74
CA SER A 323 -10.29 13.09 -3.40
C SER A 323 -9.22 13.96 -2.72
N PRO A 324 -9.44 15.27 -2.49
CA PRO A 324 -8.55 16.03 -1.61
C PRO A 324 -8.42 15.28 -0.29
N LEU A 325 -7.23 15.35 0.35
CA LEU A 325 -7.03 14.91 1.74
C LEU A 325 -8.27 15.31 2.51
N SER A 326 -9.01 14.33 3.04
CA SER A 326 -10.37 14.60 3.46
C SER A 326 -10.29 15.56 4.64
N HIS A 327 -10.73 16.81 4.43
CA HIS A 327 -10.97 17.77 5.50
C HIS A 327 -12.22 17.30 6.24
N ASP A 328 -12.10 16.18 6.94
CA ASP A 328 -13.17 15.76 7.82
C ASP A 328 -13.17 16.76 8.98
N ALA A 329 -14.05 17.76 8.86
CA ALA A 329 -14.21 18.83 9.84
C ALA A 329 -14.57 18.25 11.23
N SER A 330 -15.07 17.00 11.28
CA SER A 330 -15.35 16.26 12.51
C SER A 330 -14.09 15.93 13.32
N LEU A 331 -12.90 15.89 12.70
CA LEU A 331 -11.60 15.66 13.37
C LEU A 331 -10.83 16.95 13.64
N GLY A 332 -11.52 18.11 13.65
CA GLY A 332 -10.96 19.38 14.12
C GLY A 332 -10.16 20.17 13.09
N GLY A 333 -10.29 19.85 11.79
CA GLY A 333 -9.69 20.63 10.71
C GLY A 333 -10.32 22.03 10.60
N ARG A 334 -9.71 23.03 11.27
CA ARG A 334 -10.08 24.44 11.05
C ARG A 334 -9.60 24.87 9.66
N GLY A 335 -10.51 25.43 8.87
CA GLY A 335 -10.33 25.80 7.46
C GLY A 335 -8.95 26.37 7.09
N GLY A 336 -8.32 25.75 6.09
CA GLY A 336 -7.10 26.23 5.45
C GLY A 336 -5.82 26.09 6.29
N ALA A 337 -5.86 25.55 7.51
CA ALA A 337 -4.67 25.43 8.36
C ALA A 337 -3.68 24.37 7.84
N MET A 338 -4.20 23.25 7.35
CA MET A 338 -3.41 22.17 6.77
C MET A 338 -2.78 22.61 5.44
N GLU A 339 -3.54 23.27 4.58
CA GLU A 339 -3.12 23.78 3.29
C GLU A 339 -2.03 24.85 3.44
N ARG A 340 -2.16 25.70 4.47
CA ARG A 340 -1.12 26.66 4.86
C ARG A 340 0.13 25.99 5.45
N ALA A 341 -0.02 24.92 6.24
CA ALA A 341 1.13 24.18 6.74
C ALA A 341 1.85 23.43 5.61
N PHE A 342 1.08 22.83 4.70
CA PHE A 342 1.59 22.09 3.55
C PHE A 342 2.25 23.00 2.50
N SER A 343 1.75 24.23 2.31
CA SER A 343 2.36 25.21 1.40
C SER A 343 3.78 25.62 1.85
N GLN A 344 4.07 25.54 3.15
CA GLN A 344 5.41 25.81 3.69
C GLN A 344 6.40 24.68 3.37
N VAL A 345 5.94 23.43 3.31
CA VAL A 345 6.78 22.26 3.03
C VAL A 345 7.36 22.36 1.60
N PRO A 346 8.68 22.21 1.42
CA PRO A 346 9.33 22.13 0.10
C PRO A 346 8.70 21.07 -0.82
N VAL A 347 8.56 21.36 -2.12
CA VAL A 347 7.87 20.48 -3.09
C VAL A 347 8.31 19.01 -3.06
N LYS A 348 9.62 18.75 -2.93
CA LYS A 348 10.15 17.38 -2.89
C LYS A 348 9.65 16.61 -1.67
N GLN A 349 9.60 17.26 -0.51
CA GLN A 349 9.12 16.68 0.75
C GLN A 349 7.60 16.60 0.74
N ALA A 350 6.93 17.65 0.25
CA ALA A 350 5.47 17.80 0.23
C ALA A 350 4.79 16.61 -0.48
N ARG A 351 5.36 16.11 -1.59
CA ARG A 351 4.81 14.94 -2.29
C ARG A 351 4.80 13.68 -1.43
N ILE A 352 5.89 13.42 -0.71
CA ILE A 352 6.00 12.25 0.17
C ILE A 352 5.05 12.44 1.37
N VAL A 353 4.99 13.65 1.94
CA VAL A 353 4.05 13.99 3.01
C VAL A 353 2.61 13.77 2.56
N GLU A 354 2.20 14.27 1.39
CA GLU A 354 0.83 14.07 0.87
C GLU A 354 0.50 12.59 0.66
N ALA A 355 1.43 11.80 0.10
CA ALA A 355 1.24 10.35 -0.02
C ALA A 355 1.12 9.65 1.34
N TRP A 356 1.90 10.10 2.33
CA TRP A 356 1.84 9.56 3.69
C TRP A 356 0.49 9.85 4.34
N LEU A 357 0.06 11.12 4.30
CA LEU A 357 -1.21 11.56 4.85
C LEU A 357 -2.39 10.88 4.14
N SER A 358 -2.33 10.71 2.82
CA SER A 358 -3.34 9.97 2.05
C SER A 358 -3.44 8.50 2.46
N SER A 359 -2.31 7.86 2.77
CA SER A 359 -2.28 6.48 3.27
C SER A 359 -2.95 6.37 4.65
N ILE A 360 -2.64 7.33 5.53
CA ILE A 360 -3.22 7.43 6.87
C ILE A 360 -4.73 7.75 6.80
N ASP A 361 -5.15 8.60 5.88
CA ASP A 361 -6.56 8.90 5.60
C ASP A 361 -7.33 7.66 5.19
N ALA A 362 -6.77 6.84 4.29
CA ALA A 362 -7.39 5.59 3.88
C ALA A 362 -7.52 4.62 5.07
N TYR A 363 -6.49 4.47 5.90
CA TYR A 363 -6.56 3.66 7.11
C TYR A 363 -7.65 4.16 8.07
N PHE A 364 -7.68 5.46 8.39
CA PHE A 364 -8.70 6.02 9.29
C PHE A 364 -10.11 5.93 8.72
N LYS A 365 -10.26 6.05 7.40
CA LYS A 365 -11.56 5.85 6.76
C LYS A 365 -12.06 4.43 6.99
N LEU A 366 -11.20 3.43 6.79
CA LEU A 366 -11.54 2.03 7.03
C LEU A 366 -11.85 1.76 8.50
N LYS A 367 -11.14 2.42 9.42
CA LYS A 367 -11.47 2.41 10.85
C LYS A 367 -12.84 3.01 11.14
N ASN A 368 -13.14 4.20 10.62
CA ASN A 368 -14.44 4.84 10.83
C ASN A 368 -15.60 4.03 10.24
N GLU A 369 -15.30 3.25 9.20
CA GLU A 369 -16.22 2.33 8.55
C GLU A 369 -16.17 0.90 9.14
N GLU A 370 -15.49 0.66 10.27
CA GLU A 370 -15.32 -0.67 10.88
C GLU A 370 -16.68 -1.36 11.13
N THR A 371 -17.67 -0.61 11.60
CA THR A 371 -19.03 -1.14 11.83
C THR A 371 -19.70 -1.66 10.56
N THR A 372 -19.29 -1.13 9.40
CA THR A 372 -19.82 -1.49 8.08
C THR A 372 -18.94 -2.53 7.39
N ASN A 373 -17.62 -2.42 7.55
CA ASN A 373 -16.61 -3.26 6.90
C ASN A 373 -16.31 -4.54 7.70
N GLY A 374 -16.71 -4.60 8.97
CA GLY A 374 -16.55 -5.75 9.86
C GLY A 374 -15.17 -5.89 10.50
N TYR A 375 -14.14 -5.17 10.02
CA TYR A 375 -12.80 -5.19 10.61
C TYR A 375 -11.90 -4.02 10.16
N VAL A 376 -10.81 -3.82 10.90
CA VAL A 376 -9.75 -2.84 10.61
C VAL A 376 -8.44 -3.57 10.31
N PRO A 377 -7.64 -3.12 9.32
CA PRO A 377 -6.32 -3.69 9.06
C PRO A 377 -5.40 -3.69 10.30
N TYR A 378 -4.55 -4.72 10.42
CA TYR A 378 -3.50 -4.79 11.45
C TYR A 378 -2.53 -3.63 11.28
N CYS A 379 -2.63 -2.63 12.15
CA CYS A 379 -1.81 -1.42 12.10
C CYS A 379 -0.50 -1.62 12.85
N PHE A 380 0.61 -1.47 12.14
CA PHE A 380 1.94 -1.86 12.58
C PHE A 380 2.95 -0.72 12.36
N LYS A 381 3.59 -0.28 13.44
CA LYS A 381 4.66 0.72 13.40
C LYS A 381 6.02 0.05 13.24
N LEU A 382 6.72 0.34 12.14
CA LEU A 382 8.03 -0.24 11.84
C LEU A 382 9.09 0.02 12.93
N GLY A 383 8.98 1.15 13.63
CA GLY A 383 9.87 1.48 14.73
C GLY A 383 9.98 0.40 15.81
N PHE A 384 8.94 -0.43 16.02
CA PHE A 384 9.05 -1.54 16.97
C PHE A 384 10.03 -2.63 16.54
N LEU A 385 10.30 -2.76 15.24
CA LEU A 385 11.27 -3.70 14.69
C LEU A 385 12.61 -3.03 14.39
N THR A 386 12.63 -1.72 14.04
CA THR A 386 13.84 -1.05 13.55
C THR A 386 14.48 -0.06 14.54
N SER A 387 13.80 0.34 15.61
CA SER A 387 14.40 1.26 16.61
C SER A 387 15.43 0.52 17.49
N PRO A 388 16.47 1.21 18.00
CA PRO A 388 17.66 0.58 18.58
C PRO A 388 17.48 -0.10 19.95
N VAL A 389 16.28 -0.49 20.37
CA VAL A 389 16.05 -1.06 21.71
C VAL A 389 15.20 -2.32 21.63
N GLY A 390 15.91 -3.44 21.74
CA GLY A 390 15.39 -4.77 21.97
C GLY A 390 16.31 -5.78 21.32
N ASP A 391 17.04 -6.59 22.10
CA ASP A 391 17.79 -7.76 21.62
C ASP A 391 16.87 -8.88 21.09
N PHE A 392 15.66 -8.50 20.67
CA PHE A 392 14.48 -9.31 20.49
C PHE A 392 14.36 -10.33 21.62
N GLU A 393 14.71 -9.95 22.84
CA GLU A 393 14.59 -10.83 24.01
C GLU A 393 13.12 -11.05 24.33
N TYR A 394 12.81 -12.25 24.81
CA TYR A 394 11.45 -12.58 25.25
C TYR A 394 10.96 -11.55 26.25
N GLY A 395 9.73 -11.06 26.07
CA GLY A 395 9.17 -10.01 26.93
C GLY A 395 9.37 -8.57 26.43
N THR A 396 10.21 -8.34 25.41
CA THR A 396 10.41 -7.00 24.82
C THR A 396 9.33 -6.64 23.80
N ASP A 397 9.06 -5.33 23.63
CA ASP A 397 8.12 -4.82 22.62
C ASP A 397 8.49 -5.26 21.20
N SER A 398 9.78 -5.31 20.89
CA SER A 398 10.31 -5.78 19.60
C SER A 398 10.07 -7.27 19.37
N TYR A 399 10.28 -8.11 20.40
CA TYR A 399 9.97 -9.54 20.31
C TYR A 399 8.48 -9.77 20.07
N TRP A 400 7.61 -9.12 20.86
CA TRP A 400 6.17 -9.29 20.73
C TRP A 400 5.65 -8.75 19.41
N SER A 401 6.17 -7.62 18.93
CA SER A 401 5.80 -7.07 17.63
C SER A 401 6.20 -8.00 16.49
N LEU A 402 7.39 -8.59 16.55
CA LEU A 402 7.86 -9.58 15.57
C LEU A 402 6.98 -10.83 15.59
N ASN A 403 6.70 -11.35 16.78
CA ASN A 403 5.86 -12.53 16.97
C ASN A 403 4.42 -12.28 16.49
N SER A 404 3.77 -11.19 16.89
CA SER A 404 2.42 -10.83 16.44
C SER A 404 2.35 -10.65 14.93
N PHE A 405 3.35 -9.99 14.32
CA PHE A 405 3.42 -9.86 12.87
C PHE A 405 3.51 -11.23 12.18
N LEU A 406 4.44 -12.09 12.62
CA LEU A 406 4.61 -13.41 12.01
C LEU A 406 3.38 -14.29 12.20
N GLN A 407 2.75 -14.28 13.38
CA GLN A 407 1.50 -15.02 13.58
C GLN A 407 0.37 -14.48 12.69
N TYR A 408 0.26 -13.16 12.55
CA TYR A 408 -0.74 -12.54 11.68
C TYR A 408 -0.51 -12.93 10.22
N VAL A 409 0.70 -12.77 9.68
CA VAL A 409 0.97 -13.08 8.28
C VAL A 409 0.87 -14.58 8.01
N THR A 410 1.38 -15.44 8.88
CA THR A 410 1.30 -16.91 8.70
C THR A 410 -0.11 -17.47 8.94
N GLY A 411 -1.04 -16.70 9.51
CA GLY A 411 -2.38 -17.18 9.87
C GLY A 411 -2.40 -18.14 11.06
N CYS A 412 -1.34 -18.17 11.88
CA CYS A 412 -1.29 -18.96 13.10
C CYS A 412 -2.14 -18.31 14.20
N GLN A 413 -3.46 -18.43 14.11
CA GLN A 413 -4.37 -17.94 15.14
C GLN A 413 -4.23 -18.79 16.41
N GLY A 414 -3.78 -18.16 17.51
CA GLY A 414 -3.65 -18.81 18.82
C GLY A 414 -2.58 -19.91 18.92
N ARG A 415 -2.01 -20.35 17.79
CA ARG A 415 -0.88 -21.27 17.74
C ARG A 415 0.42 -20.47 17.79
N LYS A 416 1.33 -20.89 18.67
CA LYS A 416 2.68 -20.31 18.71
C LYS A 416 3.33 -20.48 17.33
N VAL A 417 3.95 -19.42 16.83
CA VAL A 417 4.87 -19.53 15.69
C VAL A 417 5.93 -20.57 16.07
N GLN A 418 6.32 -21.39 15.11
CA GLN A 418 7.37 -22.38 15.33
C GLN A 418 8.64 -21.68 15.81
N GLU A 419 9.23 -22.18 16.89
CA GLU A 419 10.33 -21.51 17.59
C GLU A 419 11.51 -21.19 16.67
N HIS A 420 11.85 -22.11 15.76
CA HIS A 420 12.91 -21.91 14.78
C HIS A 420 12.62 -20.79 13.77
N VAL A 421 11.35 -20.51 13.44
CA VAL A 421 10.97 -19.39 12.56
C VAL A 421 11.15 -18.07 13.30
N ILE A 422 10.76 -18.02 14.58
CA ILE A 422 10.96 -16.84 15.42
C ILE A 422 12.45 -16.58 15.62
N ASP A 423 13.24 -17.59 15.94
CA ASP A 423 14.68 -17.43 16.14
C ASP A 423 15.39 -16.98 14.86
N ALA A 424 15.09 -17.59 13.71
CA ALA A 424 15.62 -17.14 12.42
C ALA A 424 15.21 -15.69 12.10
N ALA A 425 13.96 -15.32 12.37
CA ALA A 425 13.48 -13.95 12.20
C ALA A 425 14.19 -12.96 13.12
N ARG A 426 14.48 -13.35 14.38
CA ARG A 426 15.20 -12.53 15.35
C ARG A 426 16.64 -12.30 14.93
N GLU A 427 17.35 -13.36 14.51
CA GLU A 427 18.72 -13.26 14.00
C GLU A 427 18.76 -12.35 12.78
N TRP A 428 17.87 -12.58 11.80
CA TRP A 428 17.80 -11.74 10.61
C TRP A 428 17.50 -10.28 10.95
N MET A 429 16.58 -9.99 11.88
CA MET A 429 16.30 -8.62 12.31
C MET A 429 17.49 -7.95 13.00
N LYS A 430 18.31 -8.70 13.75
CA LYS A 430 19.54 -8.17 14.36
C LYS A 430 20.58 -7.81 13.30
N ASP A 431 20.74 -8.66 12.29
CA ASP A 431 21.63 -8.41 11.16
C ASP A 431 21.15 -7.21 10.35
N TYR A 432 19.87 -7.20 9.98
CA TYR A 432 19.23 -6.09 9.27
C TYR A 432 19.39 -4.76 10.03
N ASN A 433 19.13 -4.73 11.34
CA ASN A 433 19.29 -3.51 12.13
C ASN A 433 20.75 -3.08 12.28
N SER A 434 21.70 -4.02 12.26
CA SER A 434 23.14 -3.72 12.32
C SER A 434 23.63 -3.14 10.99
N GLU A 435 23.19 -3.71 9.87
CA GLU A 435 23.42 -3.19 8.52
C GLU A 435 22.76 -1.83 8.35
N GLN A 436 21.50 -1.67 8.77
CA GLN A 436 20.82 -0.39 8.74
C GLN A 436 21.51 0.65 9.62
N LYS A 437 22.12 0.31 10.76
CA LYS A 437 22.93 1.28 11.53
C LYS A 437 24.19 1.73 10.79
N ALA A 438 24.87 0.81 10.12
CA ALA A 438 26.03 1.13 9.30
C ALA A 438 25.63 1.97 8.08
N GLU A 439 24.52 1.62 7.45
CA GLU A 439 23.91 2.40 6.36
C GLU A 439 23.35 3.72 6.86
N ASP A 440 22.75 3.80 8.03
CA ASP A 440 22.15 5.00 8.65
C ASP A 440 23.24 6.04 8.94
N GLY A 441 24.41 5.59 9.38
CA GLY A 441 25.60 6.46 9.45
C GLY A 441 25.96 7.08 8.10
N SER A 442 25.75 6.37 6.99
CA SER A 442 25.96 6.88 5.61
C SER A 442 24.74 7.66 5.06
N PHE A 443 23.53 7.26 5.45
CA PHE A 443 22.24 7.75 5.01
C PHE A 443 21.94 9.09 5.67
N GLU A 444 22.18 9.22 6.98
CA GLU A 444 22.12 10.49 7.71
C GLU A 444 23.11 11.50 7.12
N THR A 445 24.33 11.10 6.73
CA THR A 445 25.22 12.00 5.97
C THR A 445 24.70 12.35 4.58
N SER A 446 23.84 11.50 3.98
CA SER A 446 23.35 11.71 2.61
C SER A 446 22.07 12.55 2.55
N VAL A 447 21.12 12.41 3.48
CA VAL A 447 19.85 13.15 3.50
C VAL A 447 19.61 13.76 4.88
N ILE A 448 20.18 14.94 5.08
CA ILE A 448 19.94 15.75 6.28
C ILE A 448 18.75 16.67 6.00
N LEU A 449 17.65 16.47 6.74
CA LEU A 449 16.61 17.48 6.86
C LEU A 449 17.07 18.51 7.88
N SER A 450 16.99 19.79 7.54
CA SER A 450 17.19 20.84 8.55
C SER A 450 16.12 20.73 9.63
N GLU A 451 16.44 21.18 10.84
CA GLU A 451 15.47 21.22 11.94
C GLU A 451 14.22 22.04 11.58
N HIS A 452 14.40 23.07 10.73
CA HIS A 452 13.29 23.84 10.19
C HIS A 452 12.38 23.01 9.27
N GLU A 453 12.95 22.24 8.34
CA GLU A 453 12.19 21.34 7.45
C GLU A 453 11.47 20.25 8.22
N ARG A 454 12.15 19.65 9.21
CA ARG A 454 11.54 18.69 10.12
C ARG A 454 10.31 19.29 10.80
N LYS A 455 10.45 20.46 11.42
CA LYS A 455 9.32 21.16 12.08
C LYS A 455 8.18 21.48 11.11
N MET A 456 8.48 21.84 9.86
CA MET A 456 7.44 22.06 8.85
C MET A 456 6.66 20.79 8.51
N ILE A 457 7.35 19.67 8.31
CA ILE A 457 6.73 18.36 8.06
C ILE A 457 5.88 17.93 9.25
N GLU A 458 6.44 18.03 10.46
CA GLU A 458 5.77 17.68 11.70
C GLU A 458 4.53 18.56 11.92
N ASN A 459 4.63 19.88 11.73
CA ASN A 459 3.49 20.77 11.80
C ASN A 459 2.41 20.39 10.77
N CYS A 460 2.79 20.07 9.53
CA CYS A 460 1.83 19.61 8.52
C CYS A 460 1.08 18.34 8.96
N CYS A 461 1.80 17.36 9.53
CA CYS A 461 1.18 16.13 10.06
C CYS A 461 0.29 16.42 11.26
N PHE A 462 0.69 17.32 12.16
CA PHE A 462 -0.11 17.70 13.32
C PHE A 462 -1.38 18.46 12.93
N GLN A 463 -1.32 19.33 11.92
CA GLN A 463 -2.53 19.98 11.40
C GLN A 463 -3.46 18.98 10.68
N HIS A 464 -2.97 17.80 10.29
CA HIS A 464 -3.75 16.75 9.67
C HIS A 464 -4.27 15.77 10.75
N LYS A 465 -5.57 15.83 11.04
CA LYS A 465 -6.25 14.95 12.03
C LYS A 465 -5.59 14.89 13.42
N GLN A 466 -4.85 15.94 13.81
CA GLN A 466 -4.12 16.02 15.08
C GLN A 466 -3.16 14.83 15.32
N ILE A 467 -2.62 14.26 14.25
CA ILE A 467 -1.73 13.11 14.36
C ILE A 467 -0.48 13.53 15.15
N LEU A 468 -0.22 12.78 16.22
CA LEU A 468 0.84 13.10 17.17
C LEU A 468 2.24 12.88 16.55
N ILE A 469 3.13 13.85 16.79
CA ILE A 469 4.50 13.91 16.26
C ILE A 469 5.48 13.09 17.12
N GLY A 470 6.52 12.52 16.49
CA GLY A 470 7.71 11.94 17.14
C GLY A 470 7.63 10.43 17.37
N ASN A 471 8.11 9.94 18.52
CA ASN A 471 8.06 8.51 18.88
C ASN A 471 6.64 8.00 19.16
N LYS A 472 5.63 8.86 19.10
CA LYS A 472 4.24 8.51 19.35
C LYS A 472 3.70 7.58 18.26
N THR A 473 2.86 6.65 18.64
CA THR A 473 2.20 5.69 17.75
C THR A 473 0.85 6.24 17.32
N LEU A 474 0.32 5.79 16.18
CA LEU A 474 -1.10 5.96 15.88
C LEU A 474 -1.85 5.24 17.01
N GLN A 475 -2.97 5.80 17.46
CA GLN A 475 -3.70 5.26 18.62
C GLN A 475 -4.09 3.79 18.44
N ASP A 476 -4.32 3.38 17.20
CA ASP A 476 -4.74 2.01 16.83
C ASP A 476 -3.57 1.13 16.40
N THR A 477 -2.34 1.59 16.59
CA THR A 477 -1.18 0.74 16.42
C THR A 477 -1.30 -0.37 17.43
N VAL A 478 -1.31 -1.61 16.96
CA VAL A 478 -1.37 -2.77 17.85
C VAL A 478 -0.15 -2.72 18.74
N LEU A 479 -0.37 -2.54 20.05
CA LEU A 479 0.70 -2.53 21.01
C LEU A 479 1.19 -3.97 21.23
N PRO A 480 2.50 -4.22 21.20
CA PRO A 480 3.06 -5.53 21.47
C PRO A 480 2.59 -6.06 22.84
N LYS A 481 2.00 -7.26 22.86
CA LYS A 481 1.55 -7.96 24.08
C LYS A 481 1.78 -9.46 23.94
N GLU A 482 1.98 -10.13 25.08
CA GLU A 482 2.17 -11.59 25.16
C GLU A 482 0.96 -12.38 24.66
N HIS A 483 -0.24 -11.91 24.99
CA HIS A 483 -1.49 -12.45 24.49
C HIS A 483 -2.13 -11.42 23.56
N TRP A 484 -2.19 -11.77 22.27
CA TRP A 484 -2.90 -11.00 21.26
C TRP A 484 -3.88 -11.95 20.54
N THR A 485 -5.10 -11.48 20.33
CA THR A 485 -6.15 -12.22 19.63
C THR A 485 -6.64 -11.39 18.45
N MET A 486 -6.67 -12.00 17.27
CA MET A 486 -7.08 -11.34 16.03
C MET A 486 -8.62 -11.21 16.03
N LYS A 487 -9.17 -9.99 15.99
CA LYS A 487 -10.56 -9.80 15.56
C LYS A 487 -10.60 -10.09 14.05
N GLN A 488 -11.21 -11.21 13.65
CA GLN A 488 -11.37 -11.53 12.23
C GLN A 488 -12.37 -10.60 11.56
N ALA A 489 -12.23 -10.46 10.24
CA ALA A 489 -13.33 -10.05 9.39
C ALA A 489 -14.37 -11.17 9.38
N SER A 490 -15.56 -10.88 9.88
CA SER A 490 -16.76 -11.74 9.88
C SER A 490 -16.72 -13.06 10.68
N ARG A 491 -17.91 -13.45 11.20
CA ARG A 491 -18.20 -14.70 11.92
C ARG A 491 -18.11 -15.97 11.07
N ASN A 492 -17.78 -15.87 9.77
CA ASN A 492 -17.82 -17.01 8.85
C ASN A 492 -16.46 -17.68 8.62
N GLY A 493 -15.41 -17.25 9.33
CA GLY A 493 -14.11 -17.92 9.37
C GLY A 493 -13.29 -17.79 8.08
N CYS A 494 -11.97 -17.62 8.23
CA CYS A 494 -11.04 -17.89 7.14
C CYS A 494 -11.27 -19.33 6.63
N SER A 495 -11.14 -19.57 5.31
CA SER A 495 -11.11 -20.93 4.72
C SER A 495 -10.00 -21.84 5.28
N CYS A 496 -9.09 -21.28 6.07
CA CYS A 496 -7.99 -21.94 6.78
C CYS A 496 -8.28 -22.22 8.27
N CYS A 497 -9.33 -21.64 8.83
CA CYS A 497 -9.67 -21.69 10.24
C CYS A 497 -11.04 -22.38 10.41
N GLY A 498 -11.07 -23.50 11.14
CA GLY A 498 -12.34 -23.99 11.68
C GLY A 498 -12.94 -22.95 12.65
N PRO A 499 -14.22 -23.13 13.06
CA PRO A 499 -14.90 -22.22 13.98
C PRO A 499 -14.05 -21.93 15.21
N ASP A 500 -14.04 -20.69 15.67
CA ASP A 500 -13.26 -20.28 16.84
C ASP A 500 -13.77 -21.07 18.06
N PRO A 501 -12.90 -21.73 18.86
CA PRO A 501 -13.33 -22.33 20.12
C PRO A 501 -13.95 -21.32 21.10
N TYR A 502 -13.77 -20.01 20.89
CA TYR A 502 -14.45 -18.95 21.64
C TYR A 502 -15.83 -18.55 21.06
N ASP A 503 -16.12 -18.85 19.78
CA ASP A 503 -17.47 -18.63 19.21
C ASP A 503 -18.51 -19.52 19.91
N GLN A 504 -18.11 -20.73 20.34
CA GLN A 504 -18.98 -21.63 21.11
C GLN A 504 -19.25 -21.11 22.53
N MET A 505 -18.33 -20.37 23.13
CA MET A 505 -18.52 -19.79 24.48
C MET A 505 -19.41 -18.54 24.45
N GLU A 506 -19.36 -17.72 23.39
CA GLU A 506 -20.28 -16.58 23.24
C GLU A 506 -21.72 -17.03 22.96
N GLU A 507 -21.93 -18.10 22.19
CA GLU A 507 -23.27 -18.66 21.96
C GLU A 507 -23.88 -19.22 23.26
N GLU A 508 -23.11 -19.99 24.04
CA GLU A 508 -23.56 -20.51 25.33
C GLU A 508 -23.85 -19.41 26.38
N GLU A 509 -23.08 -18.32 26.43
CA GLU A 509 -23.40 -17.18 27.32
C GLU A 509 -24.61 -16.36 26.85
N SER A 510 -24.85 -16.29 25.53
CA SER A 510 -26.01 -15.60 24.98
C SER A 510 -27.32 -16.37 25.23
N ASP A 511 -27.30 -17.70 25.12
CA ASP A 511 -28.45 -18.56 25.39
C ASP A 511 -28.80 -18.56 26.89
N VAL A 512 -27.79 -18.50 27.78
CA VAL A 512 -28.00 -18.39 29.24
C VAL A 512 -28.55 -17.00 29.63
N MET A 513 -28.21 -15.93 28.90
CA MET A 513 -28.79 -14.59 29.12
C MET A 513 -30.19 -14.41 28.52
N GLU A 514 -30.55 -15.11 27.43
CA GLU A 514 -31.91 -15.08 26.87
C GLU A 514 -32.90 -15.91 27.70
N GLU A 515 -32.49 -17.06 28.27
CA GLU A 515 -33.34 -17.81 29.22
C GLU A 515 -33.58 -17.03 30.52
N ALA A 516 -32.61 -16.23 30.97
CA ALA A 516 -32.76 -15.38 32.16
C ALA A 516 -33.67 -14.14 31.95
N LYS A 517 -34.02 -13.79 30.70
CA LYS A 517 -34.86 -12.62 30.37
C LYS A 517 -36.28 -12.95 29.93
N SER A 518 -36.63 -14.23 29.77
CA SER A 518 -38.00 -14.64 29.37
C SER A 518 -39.01 -14.76 30.53
N ASN A 519 -38.58 -14.61 31.79
CA ASN A 519 -39.43 -14.78 32.98
C ASN A 519 -39.92 -13.49 33.65
N ASN A 520 -40.02 -12.37 32.93
CA ASN A 520 -40.79 -11.22 33.44
C ASN A 520 -41.59 -10.54 32.31
N ALA A 521 -42.83 -10.98 32.17
CA ALA A 521 -43.83 -10.36 31.33
C ALA A 521 -44.39 -9.07 31.95
N MET A 522 -44.80 -8.18 31.06
CA MET A 522 -45.73 -7.05 31.21
C MET A 522 -45.22 -5.76 31.88
N THR A 523 -44.94 -4.74 31.07
CA THR A 523 -45.88 -3.61 30.83
C THR A 523 -45.26 -2.64 29.82
N GLY A 524 -46.06 -2.23 28.82
CA GLY A 524 -45.59 -1.43 27.69
C GLY A 524 -45.51 0.07 27.97
N ASN A 525 -44.75 0.77 27.12
CA ASN A 525 -45.24 1.98 26.43
C ASN A 525 -44.28 2.45 25.34
N PHE A 526 -44.88 2.79 24.20
CA PHE A 526 -44.32 3.59 23.11
C PHE A 526 -43.98 5.01 23.59
N GLY A 527 -42.87 5.59 23.13
CA GLY A 527 -42.60 7.02 23.33
C GLY A 527 -41.21 7.46 22.88
N ALA A 528 -41.16 8.23 21.79
CA ALA A 528 -40.00 8.93 21.29
C ALA A 528 -39.43 9.95 22.30
N GLY A 529 -38.10 10.15 22.26
CA GLY A 529 -37.46 11.32 22.88
C GLY A 529 -36.02 11.07 23.30
N LYS A 530 -35.07 11.63 22.55
CA LYS A 530 -33.78 12.05 23.13
C LYS A 530 -34.08 13.09 24.22
N PRO A 531 -33.36 13.07 25.35
CA PRO A 531 -32.34 14.11 25.51
C PRO A 531 -31.07 13.67 26.27
N ASN A 532 -30.03 14.48 26.07
CA ASN A 532 -28.76 14.55 26.78
C ASN A 532 -28.80 14.16 28.27
N MET A 533 -27.81 13.38 28.72
CA MET A 533 -27.24 13.50 30.07
C MET A 533 -25.73 13.28 30.07
N THR A 534 -25.03 14.36 30.36
CA THR A 534 -24.06 14.53 31.45
C THR A 534 -23.25 13.31 31.89
N ILE A 535 -21.94 13.41 31.66
CA ILE A 535 -20.87 12.58 32.20
C ILE A 535 -20.90 12.65 33.73
N GLY A 536 -21.36 11.57 34.36
CA GLY A 536 -21.18 11.30 35.79
C GLY A 536 -20.06 10.28 35.96
N MET A 537 -18.93 10.74 36.50
CA MET A 537 -17.89 9.86 37.02
C MET A 537 -18.50 8.93 38.07
N ASN A 538 -18.44 7.62 37.84
CA ASN A 538 -18.49 6.66 38.93
C ASN A 538 -17.47 5.55 38.66
N ALA A 539 -16.40 5.61 39.45
CA ALA A 539 -15.42 4.56 39.60
C ALA A 539 -16.07 3.41 40.36
N ASN A 540 -16.19 2.24 39.73
CA ASN A 540 -15.83 0.93 40.28
C ASN A 540 -16.45 -0.18 39.42
N SER A 541 -15.64 -1.22 39.18
CA SER A 541 -15.95 -2.46 38.46
C SER A 541 -15.99 -2.39 36.93
N SER A 542 -14.80 -2.40 36.32
CA SER A 542 -14.61 -3.15 35.08
C SER A 542 -13.42 -4.07 35.26
N ARG A 543 -13.66 -5.38 35.14
CA ARG A 543 -12.60 -6.36 34.86
C ARG A 543 -11.98 -5.89 33.54
N GLN A 544 -10.75 -5.43 33.59
CA GLN A 544 -9.95 -5.20 32.38
C GLN A 544 -9.72 -6.55 31.71
N THR A 545 -10.60 -6.90 30.77
CA THR A 545 -10.28 -7.87 29.74
C THR A 545 -9.06 -7.35 28.97
N GLY A 546 -8.03 -8.17 28.77
CA GLY A 546 -6.75 -7.77 28.16
C GLY A 546 -6.80 -7.25 26.71
N TYR A 547 -7.99 -7.00 26.17
CA TYR A 547 -8.20 -6.42 24.84
C TYR A 547 -7.66 -4.98 24.77
N VAL A 548 -6.91 -4.68 23.71
CA VAL A 548 -6.81 -3.30 23.23
C VAL A 548 -8.03 -3.09 22.35
N ASP A 549 -9.04 -2.42 22.90
CA ASP A 549 -10.22 -2.03 22.15
C ASP A 549 -9.91 -0.76 21.36
N ALA A 550 -10.12 -0.77 20.05
CA ALA A 550 -9.88 0.35 19.13
C ALA A 550 -10.89 1.52 19.31
N THR A 551 -11.72 1.44 20.34
CA THR A 551 -12.85 2.33 20.66
C THR A 551 -12.52 3.46 21.63
N GLN A 552 -11.29 3.56 22.16
CA GLN A 552 -10.96 4.62 23.12
C GLN A 552 -10.99 6.02 22.47
N VAL A 553 -11.96 6.82 22.90
CA VAL A 553 -12.07 8.25 22.57
C VAL A 553 -11.03 9.04 23.36
N PHE A 554 -10.31 9.90 22.63
CA PHE A 554 -9.26 10.82 23.07
C PHE A 554 -9.42 11.40 24.49
N ALA A 555 -8.36 11.31 25.30
CA ALA A 555 -8.12 12.24 26.42
C ALA A 555 -6.91 13.13 26.08
N PHE A 556 -7.20 14.39 25.79
CA PHE A 556 -6.24 15.45 25.54
C PHE A 556 -5.59 15.89 26.86
N ASP A 557 -4.26 15.87 26.95
CA ASP A 557 -3.51 16.53 28.03
C ASP A 557 -2.71 17.72 27.46
N PRO A 558 -3.27 18.94 27.47
CA PRO A 558 -2.60 20.15 26.99
C PRO A 558 -1.42 20.57 27.87
N THR A 559 -1.31 20.05 29.10
CA THR A 559 -0.29 20.53 30.05
C THR A 559 1.12 20.07 29.72
N ARG A 560 1.28 19.16 28.75
CA ARG A 560 2.57 18.66 28.27
C ARG A 560 3.17 19.47 27.10
N PHE A 561 2.50 20.54 26.68
CA PHE A 561 3.05 21.51 25.73
C PHE A 561 3.39 22.81 26.49
N THR A 562 4.59 22.87 27.08
CA THR A 562 5.14 24.17 27.52
C THR A 562 5.83 24.86 26.34
N THR A 563 5.46 26.13 26.15
CA THR A 563 6.05 27.12 25.22
C THR A 563 7.56 27.22 25.30
#